data_AF-A0A376FI21-F1
#
_entry.id   AF-A0A376FI21-F1
#
_cell.length_a   1.000
_cell.length_b   1.000
_cell.length_c   1.000
_cell.angle_alpha   90.00
_cell.angle_beta   90.00
_cell.angle_gamma   90.00
#
_symmetry.space_group_name_H-M   'P 1'
#
loop_
_entity.id
_entity.type
_entity.pdbx_description
1 polymer ?
#
loop_
_entity_poly.entity_id
_entity_poly.type
_entity_poly.pdbx_seq_one_letter_code
_entity_poly.pdbx_strand_id
1 'polypeptide(L)'
;MIRRLKEKGLKVCVWINPYIGQKSPIFRELKEKGYLLKRPDGSLWQWDKWQPGLAIYDFTNPDACRWYADRLKGLVEIGVDCFKTDFGERIPTDVQWFDGSDPQKMHNHYAYIYNELVWNVLKETVGGGRGGAVCPFGVRGCTAVPGALGRRLLRQL
;
A
#
# COMPACT_ATOMS: atom_id res chain seq x y z
N MET A 1 20.88 -7.52 0.82
CA MET A 1 20.22 -8.12 2.01
C MET A 1 19.18 -9.16 1.62
N ILE A 2 18.11 -8.80 0.90
CA ILE A 2 17.03 -9.73 0.48
C ILE A 2 17.60 -10.97 -0.22
N ARG A 3 18.51 -10.80 -1.19
CA ARG A 3 19.20 -11.90 -1.88
C ARG A 3 19.83 -12.93 -0.93
N ARG A 4 20.54 -12.48 0.11
CA ARG A 4 21.17 -13.34 1.12
C ARG A 4 20.16 -14.13 1.96
N LEU A 5 18.96 -13.59 2.19
CA LEU A 5 17.89 -14.31 2.87
C LEU A 5 17.28 -15.39 1.95
N LYS A 6 17.11 -15.07 0.67
CA LYS A 6 16.62 -16.02 -0.34
C LYS A 6 17.60 -17.16 -0.59
N GLU A 7 18.91 -16.90 -0.57
CA GLU A 7 19.97 -17.92 -0.65
C GLU A 7 19.86 -18.95 0.50
N LYS A 8 19.27 -18.57 1.64
CA LYS A 8 18.97 -19.47 2.77
C LYS A 8 17.61 -20.18 2.65
N GLY A 9 16.94 -20.07 1.51
CA GLY A 9 15.61 -20.66 1.28
C GLY A 9 14.45 -19.92 1.95
N LEU A 10 14.68 -18.72 2.52
CA LEU A 10 13.62 -17.96 3.19
C LEU A 10 12.77 -17.16 2.20
N LYS A 11 11.48 -17.08 2.50
CA LYS A 11 10.52 -16.18 1.84
C LYS A 11 10.48 -14.83 2.56
N VAL A 12 10.49 -13.75 1.80
CA VAL A 12 10.56 -12.39 2.34
C VAL A 12 9.20 -11.72 2.28
N CYS A 13 8.68 -11.36 3.46
CA CYS A 13 7.46 -10.58 3.62
C CYS A 13 7.80 -9.16 4.07
N VAL A 14 7.22 -8.14 3.41
CA VAL A 14 7.35 -6.74 3.83
C VAL A 14 6.01 -6.14 4.22
N TRP A 15 6.06 -5.20 5.16
CA TRP A 15 4.89 -4.50 5.67
C TRP A 15 4.53 -3.30 4.80
N ILE A 16 3.25 -3.19 4.44
CA ILE A 16 2.68 -2.07 3.69
C ILE A 16 1.35 -1.64 4.32
N ASN A 17 0.96 -0.40 4.07
CA ASN A 17 -0.34 0.15 4.47
C ASN A 17 -0.78 1.20 3.43
N PRO A 18 -2.07 1.50 3.34
CA PRO A 18 -2.61 2.37 2.30
C PRO A 18 -2.57 3.87 2.67
N TYR A 19 -1.63 4.27 3.53
CA TYR A 19 -1.47 5.65 3.98
C TYR A 19 -0.05 6.16 3.74
N ILE A 20 0.11 7.47 3.64
CA ILE A 20 1.40 8.13 3.50
C ILE A 20 1.52 9.35 4.42
N GLY A 21 2.64 9.46 5.14
CA GLY A 21 2.96 10.63 5.96
C GLY A 21 3.55 11.78 5.16
N GLN A 22 3.21 13.02 5.53
CA GLN A 22 3.62 14.25 4.83
C GLN A 22 5.14 14.45 4.75
N LYS A 23 5.90 13.90 5.70
CA LYS A 23 7.38 13.97 5.69
C LYS A 23 8.02 13.19 4.52
N SER A 24 7.27 12.31 3.87
CA SER A 24 7.81 11.51 2.76
C SER A 24 8.14 12.40 1.55
N PRO A 25 9.32 12.27 0.91
CA PRO A 25 9.66 13.05 -0.28
C PRO A 25 8.64 12.88 -1.42
N ILE A 26 8.09 11.68 -1.57
CA ILE A 26 7.07 11.34 -2.57
C ILE A 26 5.68 11.91 -2.26
N PHE A 27 5.44 12.45 -1.05
CA PHE A 27 4.15 13.03 -0.71
C PHE A 27 3.79 14.20 -1.64
N ARG A 28 4.80 15.02 -1.98
CA ARG A 28 4.63 16.15 -2.89
C ARG A 28 4.22 15.70 -4.30
N GLU A 29 4.89 14.66 -4.81
CA GLU A 29 4.56 14.06 -6.11
C GLU A 29 3.10 13.57 -6.14
N LEU A 30 2.68 12.82 -5.11
CA LEU A 30 1.34 12.27 -5.02
C LEU A 30 0.26 13.35 -4.89
N LYS A 31 0.57 14.43 -4.15
CA LYS A 31 -0.29 15.61 -4.05
C LYS A 31 -0.45 16.30 -5.40
N GLU A 32 0.65 16.55 -6.12
CA GLU A 32 0.66 17.23 -7.43
C GLU A 32 -0.07 16.39 -8.49
N LYS A 33 0.08 15.05 -8.46
CA LYS A 33 -0.63 14.13 -9.36
C LYS A 33 -2.09 13.86 -8.97
N GLY A 34 -2.53 14.31 -7.80
CA GLY A 34 -3.91 14.12 -7.33
C GLY A 34 -4.25 12.67 -6.95
N TYR A 35 -3.28 11.91 -6.45
CA TYR A 35 -3.45 10.49 -6.07
C TYR A 35 -3.89 10.29 -4.61
N LEU A 36 -4.01 11.38 -3.87
CA LEU A 36 -4.37 11.38 -2.45
C LEU A 36 -5.83 11.80 -2.27
N LEU A 37 -6.50 11.19 -1.29
CA LEU A 37 -7.89 11.43 -0.96
C LEU A 37 -8.13 12.90 -0.55
N LYS A 38 -9.21 13.48 -1.08
CA LYS A 38 -9.54 14.90 -0.92
C LYS A 38 -10.80 15.10 -0.10
N ARG A 39 -10.88 16.25 0.53
CA ARG A 39 -12.11 16.84 1.07
C ARG A 39 -12.96 17.41 -0.07
N PRO A 40 -14.27 17.66 0.15
CA PRO A 40 -15.14 18.27 -0.85
C PRO A 40 -14.70 19.66 -1.34
N ASP A 41 -13.89 20.38 -0.56
CA ASP A 41 -13.32 21.67 -0.94
C ASP A 41 -12.07 21.55 -1.84
N GLY A 42 -11.66 20.32 -2.18
CA GLY A 42 -10.48 20.02 -2.98
C GLY A 42 -9.16 19.99 -2.20
N SER A 43 -9.17 20.33 -0.91
CA SER A 43 -8.02 20.19 -0.03
C SER A 43 -7.75 18.71 0.29
N LEU A 44 -6.51 18.38 0.68
CA LEU A 44 -6.20 17.00 1.06
C LEU A 44 -6.83 16.66 2.41
N TRP A 45 -7.40 15.46 2.51
CA TRP A 45 -7.77 14.93 3.80
C TRP A 45 -6.51 14.51 4.56
N GLN A 46 -6.29 15.05 5.76
CA GLN A 46 -5.14 14.75 6.60
C GLN A 46 -5.50 14.70 8.09
N TRP A 47 -4.72 13.92 8.85
CA TRP A 47 -4.69 13.93 10.32
C TRP A 47 -3.36 13.39 10.88
N ASP A 48 -3.20 13.38 12.20
CA ASP A 48 -1.92 13.03 12.87
C ASP A 48 -1.94 11.74 13.71
N LYS A 49 -2.99 10.92 13.62
CA LYS A 49 -3.16 9.75 14.52
C LYS A 49 -2.11 8.63 14.37
N TRP A 50 -1.42 8.55 13.22
CA TRP A 50 -0.43 7.49 12.95
C TRP A 50 0.88 8.02 12.36
N GLN A 51 0.78 8.89 11.37
CA GLN A 51 1.90 9.66 10.85
C GLN A 51 1.50 11.14 10.87
N PRO A 52 2.43 12.06 11.16
CA PRO A 52 2.16 13.48 11.02
C PRO A 52 1.80 13.82 9.57
N GLY A 53 0.69 14.53 9.38
CA GLY A 53 0.15 14.88 8.08
C GLY A 53 -0.17 13.65 7.22
N LEU A 54 -0.69 12.58 7.82
CA LEU A 54 -1.06 11.38 7.08
C LEU A 54 -2.16 11.69 6.06
N ALA A 55 -1.95 11.30 4.81
CA ALA A 55 -2.97 11.23 3.76
C ALA A 55 -3.22 9.77 3.35
N ILE A 56 -4.33 9.55 2.65
CA ILE A 56 -4.78 8.24 2.19
C ILE A 56 -4.64 8.16 0.67
N TYR A 57 -4.18 7.04 0.13
CA TYR A 57 -4.20 6.81 -1.33
C TYR A 57 -5.65 6.66 -1.81
N ASP A 58 -6.03 7.42 -2.83
CA ASP A 58 -7.35 7.28 -3.43
C ASP A 58 -7.35 6.12 -4.45
N PHE A 59 -7.73 4.92 -4.01
CA PHE A 59 -7.80 3.74 -4.88
C PHE A 59 -9.05 3.69 -5.79
N THR A 60 -9.89 4.73 -5.79
CA THR A 60 -10.90 4.90 -6.84
C THR A 60 -10.30 5.60 -8.07
N ASN A 61 -9.14 6.23 -7.92
CA ASN A 61 -8.38 6.80 -9.02
C ASN A 61 -7.51 5.70 -9.70
N PRO A 62 -7.75 5.37 -10.99
CA PRO A 62 -6.99 4.33 -11.67
C PRO A 62 -5.49 4.67 -11.83
N ASP A 63 -5.12 5.95 -11.90
CA ASP A 63 -3.73 6.38 -11.95
C ASP A 63 -3.02 6.19 -10.60
N ALA A 64 -3.72 6.43 -9.49
CA ALA A 64 -3.19 6.17 -8.16
C ALA A 64 -3.01 4.66 -7.93
N CYS A 65 -3.96 3.84 -8.41
CA CYS A 65 -3.86 2.38 -8.37
C CYS A 65 -2.65 1.87 -9.16
N ARG A 66 -2.46 2.37 -10.39
CA ARG A 66 -1.29 2.04 -11.22
C ARG A 66 0.01 2.40 -10.51
N TRP A 67 0.11 3.63 -10.02
CA TRP A 67 1.31 4.11 -9.34
C TRP A 67 1.64 3.23 -8.11
N TYR A 68 0.65 2.91 -7.29
CA TYR A 68 0.86 2.06 -6.11
C TYR A 68 1.25 0.64 -6.51
N ALA A 69 0.59 0.07 -7.51
CA ALA A 69 0.90 -1.25 -8.05
C ALA A 69 2.34 -1.32 -8.58
N ASP A 70 2.81 -0.31 -9.31
CA ASP A 70 4.18 -0.26 -9.85
C ASP A 70 5.23 -0.22 -8.73
N ARG A 71 4.96 0.48 -7.63
CA ARG A 71 5.84 0.45 -6.44
C ARG A 71 5.91 -0.95 -5.83
N LEU A 72 4.79 -1.67 -5.77
CA LEU A 72 4.78 -3.06 -5.30
C LEU A 72 5.51 -4.00 -6.27
N LYS A 73 5.34 -3.82 -7.58
CA LYS A 73 6.08 -4.59 -8.61
C LYS A 73 7.58 -4.42 -8.45
N GLY A 74 8.07 -3.19 -8.25
CA GLY A 74 9.49 -2.95 -7.95
C GLY A 74 9.98 -3.65 -6.67
N LEU A 75 9.14 -3.78 -5.64
CA LEU A 75 9.48 -4.57 -4.44
C LEU A 75 9.56 -6.08 -4.73
N VAL A 76 8.68 -6.60 -5.59
CA VAL A 76 8.73 -8.00 -6.02
C VAL A 76 10.00 -8.26 -6.85
N GLU A 77 10.36 -7.34 -7.74
CA GLU A 77 11.58 -7.42 -8.56
C GLU A 77 12.87 -7.51 -7.74
N ILE A 78 12.96 -6.78 -6.62
CA ILE A 78 14.11 -6.88 -5.70
C ILE A 78 14.09 -8.16 -4.83
N GLY A 79 13.03 -8.96 -4.94
CA GLY A 79 12.93 -10.30 -4.36
C GLY A 79 11.95 -10.45 -3.19
N VAL A 80 11.04 -9.51 -2.95
CA VAL A 80 9.93 -9.70 -2.00
C VAL A 80 8.97 -10.76 -2.54
N ASP A 81 8.54 -11.69 -1.69
CA ASP A 81 7.65 -12.80 -2.07
C ASP A 81 6.18 -12.52 -1.70
N CYS A 82 5.93 -11.74 -0.66
CA CYS A 82 4.58 -11.38 -0.22
C CYS A 82 4.54 -10.07 0.57
N PHE A 83 3.31 -9.55 0.74
CA PHE A 83 3.05 -8.33 1.48
C PHE A 83 2.14 -8.62 2.69
N LYS A 84 2.42 -7.95 3.81
CA LYS A 84 1.48 -7.80 4.90
C LYS A 84 0.69 -6.50 4.67
N THR A 85 -0.57 -6.64 4.25
CA THR A 85 -1.52 -5.55 4.07
C THR A 85 -2.11 -5.15 5.41
N ASP A 86 -1.55 -4.10 6.01
CA ASP A 86 -2.00 -3.58 7.30
C ASP A 86 -2.88 -2.33 7.11
N PHE A 87 -3.69 -2.01 8.13
CA PHE A 87 -4.68 -0.93 8.12
C PHE A 87 -5.78 -1.06 7.03
N GLY A 88 -6.45 0.05 6.69
CA GLY A 88 -7.55 0.12 5.73
C GLY A 88 -8.93 0.28 6.36
N GLU A 89 -9.03 0.36 7.69
CA GLU A 89 -10.28 0.38 8.44
C GLU A 89 -10.75 1.79 8.86
N ARG A 90 -9.83 2.75 9.02
CA ARG A 90 -10.17 4.11 9.48
C ARG A 90 -10.31 5.09 8.32
N ILE A 91 -11.23 4.78 7.41
CA ILE A 91 -11.46 5.59 6.21
C ILE A 91 -12.47 6.70 6.53
N PRO A 92 -12.17 7.98 6.25
CA PRO A 92 -13.07 9.08 6.54
C PRO A 92 -14.30 9.07 5.62
N THR A 93 -15.37 9.72 6.10
CA THR A 93 -16.62 9.89 5.34
C THR A 93 -16.85 11.34 4.92
N ASP A 94 -16.09 12.30 5.45
CA ASP A 94 -16.09 13.72 5.11
C ASP A 94 -15.16 14.03 3.91
N VAL A 95 -15.27 13.22 2.86
CA VAL A 95 -14.36 13.20 1.70
C VAL A 95 -15.11 13.07 0.39
N GLN A 96 -14.39 13.37 -0.70
CA GLN A 96 -14.85 13.14 -2.06
C GLN A 96 -13.88 12.18 -2.76
N TRP A 97 -14.38 11.02 -3.13
CA TRP A 97 -13.65 10.02 -3.92
C TRP A 97 -13.54 10.45 -5.39
N PHE A 98 -12.46 10.05 -6.05
CA PHE A 98 -12.21 10.37 -7.46
C PHE A 98 -13.36 9.93 -8.40
N ASP A 99 -13.95 8.74 -8.17
CA ASP A 99 -15.05 8.20 -8.97
C ASP A 99 -16.45 8.70 -8.54
N GLY A 100 -16.53 9.53 -7.49
CA GLY A 100 -17.78 10.00 -6.91
C GLY A 100 -18.52 8.96 -6.05
N SER A 101 -17.86 7.87 -5.64
CA SER A 101 -18.42 6.85 -4.76
C SER A 101 -18.92 7.41 -3.43
N ASP A 102 -19.96 6.76 -2.88
CA ASP A 102 -20.55 7.09 -1.58
C ASP A 102 -19.53 6.85 -0.44
N PRO A 103 -19.10 7.90 0.29
CA PRO A 103 -18.12 7.76 1.36
C PRO A 103 -18.55 6.80 2.48
N GLN A 104 -19.85 6.66 2.75
CA GLN A 104 -20.36 5.76 3.79
C GLN A 104 -20.14 4.29 3.43
N LYS A 105 -20.32 3.94 2.15
CA LYS A 105 -20.05 2.58 1.65
C LYS A 105 -18.55 2.34 1.54
N MET A 106 -17.82 3.34 1.06
CA MET A 106 -16.37 3.26 0.90
C MET A 106 -15.63 3.06 2.22
N HIS A 107 -16.18 3.51 3.35
CA HIS A 107 -15.60 3.26 4.67
C HIS A 107 -15.23 1.78 4.89
N ASN A 108 -16.16 0.88 4.53
CA ASN A 108 -15.96 -0.56 4.64
C ASN A 108 -15.35 -1.17 3.38
N HIS A 109 -15.74 -0.67 2.20
CA HIS A 109 -15.34 -1.27 0.93
C HIS A 109 -13.87 -1.00 0.56
N TYR A 110 -13.27 0.07 1.07
CA TYR A 110 -11.87 0.42 0.77
C TYR A 110 -10.88 -0.70 1.14
N ALA A 111 -11.10 -1.39 2.25
CA ALA A 111 -10.25 -2.51 2.66
C ALA A 111 -10.27 -3.64 1.61
N TYR A 112 -11.41 -3.89 0.95
CA TYR A 112 -11.51 -4.84 -0.14
C TYR A 112 -10.68 -4.39 -1.35
N ILE A 113 -10.90 -3.16 -1.83
CA ILE A 113 -10.19 -2.60 -2.99
C ILE A 113 -8.67 -2.62 -2.78
N TYR A 114 -8.22 -2.21 -1.59
CA TYR A 114 -6.81 -2.21 -1.23
C TYR A 114 -6.20 -3.63 -1.30
N ASN A 115 -6.85 -4.62 -0.68
CA ASN A 115 -6.36 -5.99 -0.69
C ASN A 115 -6.42 -6.63 -2.08
N GLU A 116 -7.46 -6.34 -2.85
CA GLU A 116 -7.62 -6.80 -4.23
C GLU A 116 -6.49 -6.26 -5.13
N LEU A 117 -6.15 -4.97 -5.02
CA LEU A 117 -5.04 -4.37 -5.76
C LEU A 117 -3.72 -5.10 -5.47
N VAL A 118 -3.40 -5.29 -4.20
CA VAL A 118 -2.16 -5.98 -3.79
C VAL A 118 -2.15 -7.44 -4.25
N TRP A 119 -3.30 -8.12 -4.17
CA TRP A 119 -3.47 -9.48 -4.68
C TRP A 119 -3.19 -9.57 -6.18
N ASN A 120 -3.77 -8.66 -6.96
CA ASN A 120 -3.58 -8.64 -8.42
C ASN A 120 -2.11 -8.43 -8.80
N VAL A 121 -1.39 -7.56 -8.08
CA VAL A 121 0.06 -7.40 -8.30
C VAL A 121 0.83 -8.71 -8.06
N LEU A 122 0.55 -9.42 -6.96
CA LEU A 122 1.22 -10.70 -6.69
C LEU A 122 0.83 -11.78 -7.70
N LYS A 123 -0.43 -11.81 -8.15
CA LYS A 123 -0.92 -12.72 -9.17
C LYS A 123 -0.18 -12.51 -10.50
N GLU A 124 -0.01 -11.26 -10.92
CA GLU A 124 0.68 -10.90 -12.17
C GLU A 124 2.19 -11.20 -12.10
N THR A 125 2.84 -10.94 -10.97
CA THR A 125 4.31 -10.99 -10.87
C THR A 125 4.84 -12.35 -10.43
N VAL A 126 4.14 -13.03 -9.51
CA VAL A 126 4.60 -14.27 -8.86
C VAL A 126 3.83 -15.50 -9.37
N GLY A 127 2.61 -15.29 -9.91
CA GLY A 127 1.66 -16.34 -10.29
C GLY A 127 2.08 -17.28 -11.42
N GLY A 128 3.14 -16.99 -12.17
CA GLY A 128 3.65 -17.87 -13.24
C GLY A 128 4.44 -19.10 -12.78
N GLY A 129 4.75 -19.24 -11.48
CA GLY A 129 5.47 -20.44 -10.99
C GLY A 129 5.91 -20.43 -9.53
N ARG A 130 5.61 -19.38 -8.76
CA ARG A 130 6.10 -19.22 -7.38
C ARG A 130 5.02 -18.91 -6.34
N GLY A 131 3.80 -19.44 -6.47
CA GLY A 131 2.80 -19.48 -5.39
C GLY A 131 2.71 -18.18 -4.56
N GLY A 132 2.54 -17.03 -5.22
CA GLY A 132 2.42 -15.74 -4.54
C GLY A 132 1.19 -15.72 -3.63
N ALA A 133 1.38 -15.46 -2.34
CA ALA A 133 0.30 -15.37 -1.37
C ALA A 133 0.22 -13.93 -0.84
N VAL A 134 -0.96 -13.32 -0.87
CA VAL A 134 -1.25 -12.20 0.05
C VAL A 134 -1.38 -12.80 1.44
N CYS A 135 -0.69 -12.21 2.42
CA CYS A 135 -0.79 -12.63 3.81
C CYS A 135 -1.65 -11.63 4.58
N PRO A 136 -2.99 -11.78 4.62
CA PRO A 136 -3.78 -11.13 5.64
C PRO A 136 -3.46 -11.86 6.95
N PHE A 137 -2.57 -11.28 7.76
CA PHE A 137 -2.14 -11.75 9.07
C PHE A 137 -1.61 -13.20 9.17
N GLY A 138 -0.29 -13.34 9.36
CA GLY A 138 0.32 -14.50 10.02
C GLY A 138 0.24 -15.84 9.26
N VAL A 139 1.13 -16.04 8.29
CA VAL A 139 1.42 -17.38 7.73
C VAL A 139 2.72 -17.92 8.31
N ARG A 140 2.71 -19.16 8.82
CA ARG A 140 3.91 -19.87 9.26
C ARG A 140 4.88 -20.03 8.08
N GLY A 141 6.15 -19.68 8.29
CA GLY A 141 7.22 -19.82 7.29
C GLY A 141 7.61 -18.53 6.56
N CYS A 142 6.84 -17.45 6.69
CA CYS A 142 7.26 -16.13 6.23
C CYS A 142 7.96 -15.36 7.36
N THR A 143 9.23 -15.01 7.19
CA THR A 143 9.91 -14.12 8.13
C THR A 143 9.51 -12.68 7.80
N ALA A 144 8.67 -12.07 8.63
CA ALA A 144 8.36 -10.64 8.52
C ALA A 144 9.62 -9.82 8.78
N VAL A 145 10.03 -9.00 7.82
CA VAL A 145 11.09 -8.02 8.08
C VAL A 145 10.51 -6.94 9.01
N PRO A 146 11.06 -6.72 10.23
CA PRO A 146 10.48 -5.80 11.20
C PRO A 146 10.28 -4.39 10.64
N GLY A 147 9.17 -3.74 11.03
CA GLY A 147 8.67 -2.49 10.42
C GLY A 147 9.63 -1.30 10.40
N ALA A 148 10.73 -1.31 11.17
CA ALA A 148 11.78 -0.29 11.05
C ALA A 148 12.56 -0.37 9.71
N LEU A 149 12.77 -1.58 9.19
CA LEU A 149 13.49 -1.81 7.92
C LEU A 149 12.59 -1.61 6.70
N GLY A 150 11.32 -2.06 6.78
CA GLY A 150 10.33 -1.82 5.73
C GLY A 150 10.08 -0.33 5.50
N ARG A 151 10.05 0.47 6.58
CA ARG A 151 9.97 1.94 6.51
C ARG A 151 11.18 2.60 5.85
N ARG A 152 12.34 1.94 5.81
CA ARG A 152 13.56 2.49 5.19
C ARG A 152 13.59 2.23 3.68
N LEU A 153 13.11 1.07 3.24
CA LEU A 153 12.92 0.72 1.82
C LEU A 153 11.80 1.54 1.18
N LEU A 154 10.68 1.74 1.87
CA LEU A 154 9.55 2.56 1.39
C LEU A 154 9.84 4.07 1.34
N ARG A 155 10.90 4.55 1.99
CA ARG A 155 11.33 5.97 1.92
C ARG A 155 12.25 6.26 0.72
N GLN A 156 12.74 5.22 0.05
CA GLN A 156 13.61 5.32 -1.12
C GLN A 156 12.89 5.02 -2.44
N LEU A 157 11.62 4.61 -2.35
CA LEU A 157 10.67 4.61 -3.46
C LEU A 157 9.85 5.90 -3.37
#